data_AF-A0A423XQ54-F1
#
_entry.id   AF-A0A423XQ54-F1
#
_cell.length_a   1.000
_cell.length_b   1.000
_cell.length_c   1.000
_cell.angle_alpha   90.00
_cell.angle_beta   90.00
_cell.angle_gamma   90.00
#
_symmetry.space_group_name_H-M   'P 1'
#
loop_
_entity.id
_entity.type
_entity.pdbx_description
1 polymer ?
#
loop_
_entity_poly.entity_id
_entity_poly.type
_entity_poly.pdbx_seq_one_letter_code
_entity_poly.pdbx_strand_id
1 'polypeptide(L)'
;MNVNKDNVLELIKEKVTYSVYPLKMGGRFKPDAFNDLLLVAEEATRLFKNEELVPKKLLSELHLIAIGIDLENDFYKNKDLDLISNKIMRCFNLILAGKSVDDKEPSGPRII
;
A
#
# COMPACT_ATOMS: atom_id res chain seq x y z
N MET A 1 15.22 6.13 2.54
CA MET A 1 15.12 4.99 3.47
C MET A 1 15.64 3.76 2.72
N ASN A 2 16.46 2.90 3.33
CA ASN A 2 16.99 1.72 2.63
C ASN A 2 15.97 0.56 2.76
N VAL A 3 15.10 0.40 1.76
CA VAL A 3 14.08 -0.64 1.73
C VAL A 3 14.60 -1.83 0.90
N ASN A 4 14.50 -3.04 1.43
CA ASN A 4 14.87 -4.28 0.76
C ASN A 4 13.94 -5.42 1.19
N LYS A 5 14.10 -6.59 0.57
CA LYS A 5 13.22 -7.75 0.81
C LYS A 5 13.22 -8.23 2.26
N ASP A 6 14.31 -8.05 2.99
CA ASP A 6 14.46 -8.53 4.37
C ASP A 6 13.75 -7.62 5.38
N ASN A 7 13.62 -6.33 5.08
CA ASN A 7 13.10 -5.34 6.03
C ASN A 7 11.76 -4.70 5.63
N VAL A 8 11.30 -4.86 4.38
CA VAL A 8 10.11 -4.17 3.86
C VAL A 8 8.84 -4.44 4.67
N LEU A 9 8.65 -5.68 5.14
CA LEU A 9 7.50 -6.02 5.99
C LEU A 9 7.51 -5.26 7.31
N GLU A 10 8.66 -5.20 7.98
CA GLU A 10 8.78 -4.50 9.27
C GLU A 10 8.66 -2.99 9.10
N LEU A 11 9.19 -2.43 8.01
CA LEU A 11 9.00 -1.02 7.67
C LEU A 11 7.53 -0.68 7.41
N ILE A 12 6.77 -1.56 6.73
CA ILE A 12 5.33 -1.36 6.55
C ILE A 12 4.62 -1.31 7.91
N LYS A 13 4.88 -2.26 8.81
CA LYS A 13 4.29 -2.29 10.16
C LYS A 13 4.65 -1.05 10.98
N GLU A 14 5.90 -0.60 10.86
CA GLU A 14 6.35 0.65 11.49
C GLU A 14 5.54 1.83 10.96
N LYS A 15 5.42 2.00 9.64
CA LYS A 15 4.64 3.08 9.04
C LYS A 15 3.16 3.01 9.42
N VAL A 16 2.57 1.82 9.50
CA VAL A 16 1.22 1.58 10.02
C VAL A 16 1.06 2.07 11.46
N THR A 17 2.06 1.84 12.31
CA THR A 17 2.09 2.33 13.72
C THR A 17 1.97 3.84 13.81
N TYR A 18 2.56 4.57 12.86
CA TYR A 18 2.54 6.04 12.87
C TYR A 18 1.40 6.67 12.05
N SER A 19 0.69 5.89 11.23
CA SER A 19 -0.38 6.37 10.33
C SER A 19 -1.74 5.78 10.69
N VAL A 20 -1.94 4.50 10.39
CA VAL A 20 -3.24 3.80 10.50
C VAL A 20 -3.66 3.61 11.96
N TYR A 21 -2.74 3.23 12.86
CA TYR A 21 -3.10 3.03 14.27
C TYR A 21 -3.66 4.32 14.93
N PRO A 22 -3.01 5.49 14.81
CA PRO A 22 -3.58 6.74 15.30
C PRO A 22 -4.96 7.05 14.71
N LEU A 23 -5.19 6.76 13.42
CA LEU A 23 -6.49 6.94 12.79
C LEU A 23 -7.56 6.07 13.48
N LYS A 24 -7.30 4.77 13.66
CA LYS A 24 -8.19 3.81 14.34
C LYS A 24 -8.52 4.18 15.79
N MET A 25 -7.64 4.93 16.44
CA MET A 25 -7.82 5.40 17.82
C MET A 25 -8.58 6.74 17.92
N GLY A 26 -9.24 7.18 16.85
CA GLY A 26 -9.95 8.45 16.80
C GLY A 26 -9.04 9.67 16.66
N GLY A 27 -7.78 9.45 16.24
CA GLY A 27 -6.83 10.51 15.95
C GLY A 27 -7.17 11.30 14.70
N ARG A 28 -6.32 12.27 14.36
CA ARG A 28 -6.46 13.03 13.11
C ARG A 28 -5.69 12.36 11.99
N PHE A 29 -6.24 12.43 10.79
CA PHE A 29 -5.52 12.09 9.56
C PHE A 29 -4.24 12.94 9.43
N LYS A 30 -3.11 12.28 9.15
CA LYS A 30 -1.79 12.89 8.97
C LYS A 30 -1.26 12.52 7.59
N PRO A 31 -1.47 13.34 6.55
CA PRO A 31 -1.14 13.01 5.17
C PRO A 31 0.30 12.48 4.99
N ASP A 32 1.28 13.13 5.64
CA ASP A 32 2.70 12.76 5.51
C ASP A 32 2.97 11.33 6.00
N ALA A 33 2.33 10.90 7.09
CA ALA A 33 2.51 9.55 7.62
C ALA A 33 1.93 8.47 6.68
N PHE A 34 0.85 8.79 5.98
CA PHE A 34 0.24 7.89 5.00
C PHE A 34 1.01 7.89 3.66
N ASN A 35 1.56 9.04 3.26
CA ASN A 35 2.45 9.11 2.10
C ASN A 35 3.71 8.27 2.33
N ASP A 36 4.30 8.33 3.52
CA ASP A 36 5.41 7.46 3.92
C ASP A 36 5.06 5.98 3.81
N LEU A 37 3.88 5.58 4.31
CA LEU A 37 3.38 4.21 4.20
C LEU A 37 3.24 3.79 2.73
N LEU A 38 2.64 4.66 1.90
CA LEU A 38 2.44 4.41 0.49
C LEU A 38 3.78 4.23 -0.23
N LEU A 39 4.78 5.08 0.04
CA LEU A 39 6.10 4.96 -0.58
C LEU A 39 6.75 3.60 -0.30
N VAL A 40 6.61 3.06 0.92
CA VAL A 40 7.12 1.73 1.25
C VAL A 40 6.33 0.63 0.53
N ALA A 41 5.01 0.77 0.41
CA ALA A 41 4.18 -0.16 -0.34
C ALA A 41 4.52 -0.17 -1.84
N GLU A 42 4.75 1.00 -2.44
CA GLU A 42 5.19 1.14 -3.83
C GLU A 42 6.57 0.51 -4.04
N GLU A 43 7.50 0.71 -3.10
CA GLU A 43 8.83 0.08 -3.14
C GLU A 43 8.74 -1.44 -3.03
N ALA A 44 7.80 -1.97 -2.24
CA ALA A 44 7.53 -3.41 -2.21
C ALA A 44 7.16 -3.94 -3.61
N THR A 45 6.40 -3.19 -4.42
CA THR A 45 6.08 -3.60 -5.80
C THR A 45 7.33 -3.70 -6.68
N ARG A 46 8.33 -2.82 -6.47
CA ARG A 46 9.60 -2.87 -7.21
C ARG A 46 10.45 -4.06 -6.78
N LEU A 47 10.55 -4.29 -5.47
CA LEU A 47 11.34 -5.37 -4.90
C LEU A 47 10.84 -6.76 -5.28
N PHE A 48 9.52 -6.94 -5.42
CA PHE A 48 8.91 -8.23 -5.75
C PHE A 48 8.50 -8.37 -7.22
N LYS A 49 8.92 -7.44 -8.08
CA LYS A 49 8.69 -7.54 -9.51
C LYS A 49 9.39 -8.79 -10.08
N ASN A 50 8.68 -9.55 -10.91
CA ASN A 50 9.14 -10.80 -11.51
C ASN A 50 9.57 -11.91 -10.51
N GLU A 51 9.33 -11.75 -9.21
CA GLU A 51 9.61 -12.81 -8.25
C GLU A 51 8.56 -13.90 -8.36
N GLU A 52 9.00 -15.16 -8.43
CA GLU A 52 8.10 -16.31 -8.49
C GLU A 52 7.35 -16.52 -7.16
N LEU A 53 8.02 -16.23 -6.04
CA LEU A 53 7.49 -16.41 -4.70
C LEU A 53 7.50 -15.11 -3.91
N VAL A 54 6.34 -14.76 -3.34
CA VAL A 54 6.17 -13.57 -2.51
C VAL A 54 5.77 -13.99 -1.10
N PRO A 55 6.32 -13.36 -0.04
CA PRO A 55 5.90 -13.64 1.34
C PRO A 55 4.41 -13.36 1.54
N LYS A 56 3.63 -14.41 1.85
CA LYS A 56 2.19 -14.29 2.15
C LYS A 56 1.88 -13.23 3.22
N LYS A 57 2.74 -13.12 4.24
CA LYS A 57 2.58 -12.13 5.32
C LYS A 57 2.60 -10.69 4.82
N LEU A 58 3.46 -10.37 3.84
CA LEU A 58 3.52 -9.05 3.23
C LEU A 58 2.22 -8.72 2.49
N LEU A 59 1.74 -9.68 1.69
CA LEU A 59 0.48 -9.54 0.96
C LEU A 59 -0.71 -9.36 1.90
N SER A 60 -0.79 -10.17 2.96
CA SER A 60 -1.83 -10.05 3.98
C SER A 60 -1.78 -8.69 4.68
N GLU A 61 -0.60 -8.20 5.02
CA GLU A 61 -0.43 -6.89 5.67
C GLU A 61 -0.94 -5.76 4.76
N LEU A 62 -0.49 -5.70 3.50
CA LEU A 62 -0.93 -4.68 2.54
C LEU A 62 -2.45 -4.70 2.33
N HIS A 63 -3.05 -5.89 2.21
CA HIS A 63 -4.48 -6.04 2.03
C HIS A 63 -5.26 -5.54 3.27
N LEU A 64 -4.85 -5.95 4.47
CA LEU A 64 -5.50 -5.55 5.72
C LEU A 64 -5.36 -4.04 5.99
N ILE A 65 -4.22 -3.45 5.61
CA ILE A 65 -4.02 -2.00 5.68
C ILE A 65 -5.02 -1.30 4.77
N ALA A 66 -5.10 -1.68 3.50
CA ALA A 66 -5.98 -1.03 2.53
C ALA A 66 -7.45 -1.08 2.98
N ILE A 67 -7.93 -2.26 3.38
CA ILE A 67 -9.29 -2.43 3.92
C ILE A 67 -9.47 -1.67 5.22
N GLY A 68 -8.48 -1.68 6.10
CA GLY A 68 -8.55 -0.94 7.36
C GLY A 68 -8.70 0.56 7.14
N ILE A 69 -7.97 1.15 6.19
CA ILE A 69 -8.07 2.56 5.85
C ILE A 69 -9.45 2.88 5.26
N ASP A 70 -9.93 2.03 4.36
CA ASP A 70 -11.24 2.17 3.71
C ASP A 70 -12.38 2.20 4.74
N LEU A 71 -12.39 1.23 5.67
CA LEU A 71 -13.39 1.15 6.74
C LEU A 71 -13.34 2.34 7.70
N GLU A 72 -12.15 2.80 8.08
CA GLU A 72 -12.05 4.03 8.90
C GLU A 72 -12.60 5.24 8.15
N ASN A 73 -12.42 5.29 6.82
CA ASN A 73 -12.84 6.42 6.02
C ASN A 73 -14.37 6.60 5.94
N ASP A 74 -15.18 5.58 6.26
CA ASP A 74 -16.63 5.72 6.42
C ASP A 74 -16.99 6.79 7.47
N PHE A 75 -16.15 6.93 8.50
CA PHE A 75 -16.31 7.93 9.56
C PHE A 75 -15.68 9.27 9.19
N TYR A 76 -14.46 9.26 8.63
CA TYR A 76 -13.71 10.49 8.33
C TYR A 76 -14.17 11.20 7.05
N LYS A 77 -14.74 10.47 6.10
CA LYS A 77 -15.23 10.97 4.80
C LYS A 77 -14.20 11.82 4.06
N ASN A 78 -12.96 11.34 4.03
CA ASN A 78 -11.80 12.03 3.48
C ASN A 78 -11.40 11.41 2.13
N LYS A 79 -11.31 12.23 1.08
CA LYS A 79 -10.94 11.77 -0.27
C LYS A 79 -9.50 11.28 -0.39
N ASP A 80 -8.58 11.81 0.43
CA ASP A 80 -7.19 11.38 0.41
C ASP A 80 -7.06 9.98 1.02
N LEU A 81 -7.82 9.67 2.08
CA LEU A 81 -7.87 8.32 2.64
C LEU A 81 -8.39 7.29 1.64
N ASP A 82 -9.44 7.64 0.88
CA ASP A 82 -9.96 6.82 -0.22
C ASP A 82 -8.90 6.62 -1.32
N LEU A 83 -8.19 7.68 -1.71
CA LEU A 83 -7.11 7.55 -2.68
C LEU A 83 -5.97 6.64 -2.16
N ILE A 84 -5.62 6.77 -0.89
CA ILE A 84 -4.54 6.00 -0.27
C ILE A 84 -4.91 4.53 -0.15
N SER A 85 -6.12 4.19 0.32
CA SER A 85 -6.58 2.80 0.41
C SER A 85 -6.53 2.11 -0.96
N ASN A 86 -7.03 2.79 -1.99
CA ASN A 86 -7.02 2.32 -3.37
C ASN A 86 -5.60 2.11 -3.90
N LYS A 87 -4.66 3.03 -3.62
CA LYS A 87 -3.26 2.89 -4.05
C LYS A 87 -2.54 1.74 -3.34
N ILE A 88 -2.77 1.53 -2.04
CA ILE A 88 -2.18 0.40 -1.31
C ILE A 88 -2.76 -0.93 -1.84
N MET A 89 -4.07 -0.99 -2.11
CA MET A 89 -4.69 -2.16 -2.74
C MET A 89 -4.13 -2.41 -4.14
N ARG A 90 -3.87 -1.36 -4.92
CA ARG A 90 -3.18 -1.47 -6.21
C ARG A 90 -1.78 -2.06 -6.05
N CYS A 91 -1.02 -1.66 -5.03
CA CYS A 91 0.30 -2.25 -4.76
C CYS A 91 0.21 -3.75 -4.46
N PHE A 92 -0.76 -4.17 -3.65
CA PHE A 92 -1.04 -5.59 -3.41
C PHE A 92 -1.30 -6.36 -4.73
N ASN A 93 -2.16 -5.82 -5.60
CA ASN A 93 -2.49 -6.44 -6.88
C ASN A 93 -1.30 -6.48 -7.85
N LEU A 94 -0.47 -5.43 -7.86
CA LEU A 94 0.74 -5.39 -8.68
C LEU A 94 1.73 -6.46 -8.26
N ILE A 95 1.98 -6.62 -6.95
CA ILE A 95 2.87 -7.66 -6.44
C ILE A 95 2.36 -9.05 -6.82
N LEU A 96 1.06 -9.32 -6.68
CA LEU A 96 0.46 -10.59 -7.12
C LEU A 96 0.62 -10.85 -8.62
N ALA A 97 0.61 -9.79 -9.43
CA ALA A 97 0.79 -9.86 -10.88
C ALA A 97 2.27 -9.90 -11.30
N GLY A 98 3.23 -9.87 -10.36
CA GLY A 98 4.65 -9.77 -10.65
C GLY A 98 5.06 -8.43 -11.28
N LYS A 99 4.26 -7.37 -11.06
CA LYS A 99 4.42 -6.03 -11.63
C LYS A 99 4.83 -5.01 -10.56
N SER A 100 5.30 -3.86 -11.04
CA SER A 100 5.64 -2.69 -10.23
C SER A 100 4.80 -1.48 -10.60
N VAL A 101 4.76 -0.48 -9.72
CA VAL A 101 4.10 0.81 -10.01
C VAL A 101 4.71 1.58 -11.18
N ASP A 102 5.95 1.26 -11.55
CA ASP A 102 6.65 1.88 -12.67
C ASP A 102 6.30 1.20 -14.02
N ASP A 103 5.57 0.08 -14.00
CA ASP A 103 5.14 -0.59 -15.22
C ASP A 103 4.08 0.23 -15.95
N LYS A 104 4.28 0.44 -17.25
CA LYS A 104 3.32 1.14 -18.10
C LYS A 104 2.03 0.32 -18.18
N GLU A 105 0.95 0.86 -17.61
CA GLU A 105 -0.38 0.39 -17.95
C GLU A 105 -0.72 0.86 -19.38
N PRO A 106 -1.26 -0.01 -20.25
CA PRO A 106 -1.66 0.41 -21.58
C PRO A 106 -2.75 1.49 -21.46
N SER A 107 -2.45 2.68 -21.95
CA SER A 107 -3.27 3.89 -21.79
C SER A 107 -4.49 3.95 -22.73
N GLY A 108 -4.92 2.83 -23.30
CA GLY A 108 -6.00 2.79 -24.28
C GLY A 108 -6.78 1.48 -24.27
N PRO A 109 -7.99 1.47 -24.86
CA PRO A 109 -8.75 0.24 -25.04
C PRO A 109 -7.90 -0.78 -25.81
N ARG A 110 -7.90 -2.05 -25.39
CA ARG A 110 -7.40 -3.16 -26.20
C ARG A 110 -8.44 -3.53 -27.27
N ILE A 111 -8.90 -2.54 -28.02
CA ILE A 111 -9.86 -2.71 -29.11
C ILE A 111 -9.08 -2.44 -30.39
N ILE A 112 -9.03 -3.45 -31.26
CA ILE A 112 -8.51 -3.35 -32.63
C ILE A 112 -9.60 -2.72 -33.50
#